data_AF-T0RBV7-F1
#
_entry.id   AF-T0RBV7-F1
#
_cell.length_a   1.000
_cell.length_b   1.000
_cell.length_c   1.000
_cell.angle_alpha   90.00
_cell.angle_beta   90.00
_cell.angle_gamma   90.00
#
_symmetry.space_group_name_H-M   'P 1'
#
loop_
_entity.id
_entity.type
_entity.pdbx_description
1 polymer ?
#
loop_
_entity_poly.entity_id
_entity_poly.type
_entity_poly.pdbx_seq_one_letter_code
_entity_poly.pdbx_strand_id
1 'polypeptide(L)'
;MQLSLGLLVAVAATLAHADNACEKACTKDMKPVCGSDGVTYNNECLLQNAQCTNATMIAVPCGNKVCAMLCDKMYAPVCGSDNNTYNTECELKNKACNNPALTVAKKGECDLCPKVCNDVLNEVCGSDGKTYNNNCELLKAACAKPSEKLTVASTGACGATSAPTTGSTPTKAPTTAPTTAPTKAPTPAPTAPSSASMASISAIALATVAVLANYMA
;
A
#
# COMPACT_ATOMS: atom_id res chain seq x y z
N MET A 1 57.54 -26.62 -27.49
CA MET A 1 57.82 -25.80 -26.30
C MET A 1 56.86 -24.63 -26.32
N GLN A 2 55.79 -24.71 -25.53
CA GLN A 2 54.81 -23.63 -25.36
C GLN A 2 55.48 -22.46 -24.62
N LEU A 3 55.39 -21.24 -25.14
CA LEU A 3 55.50 -20.03 -24.33
C LEU A 3 54.36 -19.05 -24.69
N SER A 4 53.31 -19.16 -23.87
CA SER A 4 52.42 -18.10 -23.37
C SER A 4 51.71 -17.17 -24.34
N LEU A 5 50.54 -17.64 -24.72
CA LEU A 5 49.30 -16.94 -25.04
C LEU A 5 48.93 -15.92 -23.92
N GLY A 6 49.44 -14.68 -23.99
CA GLY A 6 49.33 -13.72 -22.87
C GLY A 6 48.87 -12.30 -23.22
N LEU A 7 48.51 -12.00 -24.46
CA LEU A 7 48.17 -10.63 -24.88
C LEU A 7 46.87 -10.55 -25.68
N LEU A 8 45.82 -11.25 -25.22
CA LEU A 8 44.50 -11.19 -25.85
C LEU A 8 43.34 -10.94 -24.88
N VAL A 9 43.61 -10.67 -23.59
CA VAL A 9 42.54 -10.51 -22.58
C VAL A 9 42.34 -9.06 -22.10
N ALA A 10 43.15 -8.09 -22.53
CA ALA A 10 43.09 -6.72 -21.97
C ALA A 10 42.28 -5.70 -22.80
N VAL A 11 41.41 -6.11 -23.73
CA VAL A 11 40.51 -5.18 -24.45
C VAL A 11 39.06 -5.72 -24.47
N ALA A 12 38.61 -6.28 -23.36
CA ALA A 12 37.22 -6.69 -23.18
C ALA A 12 36.70 -6.33 -21.79
N ALA A 13 36.93 -5.09 -21.34
CA ALA A 13 36.26 -4.55 -20.15
C ALA A 13 36.40 -3.02 -20.02
N THR A 14 35.98 -2.24 -21.01
CA THR A 14 35.68 -0.80 -20.79
C THR A 14 34.22 -0.46 -21.06
N LEU A 15 33.34 -1.46 -21.05
CA LEU A 15 31.92 -1.27 -20.82
C LEU A 15 31.62 -1.60 -19.34
N ALA A 16 32.41 -1.01 -18.44
CA ALA A 16 32.04 -0.95 -17.03
C ALA A 16 31.26 0.35 -16.84
N HIS A 17 29.94 0.19 -16.83
CA HIS A 17 28.94 0.95 -16.10
C HIS A 17 29.10 2.48 -16.15
N ALA A 18 28.14 3.14 -16.81
CA ALA A 18 27.74 4.49 -16.40
C ALA A 18 27.23 4.36 -14.97
N ASP A 19 28.15 4.44 -14.01
CA ASP A 19 27.84 4.45 -12.60
C ASP A 19 26.93 5.64 -12.37
N ASN A 20 25.74 5.36 -11.86
CA ASN A 20 24.87 6.39 -11.30
C ASN A 20 25.67 7.01 -10.15
N ALA A 21 26.43 8.07 -10.42
CA ALA A 21 27.53 8.58 -9.57
C ALA A 21 27.09 8.99 -8.15
N CYS A 22 25.79 8.96 -7.90
CA CYS A 22 25.12 9.29 -6.67
C CYS A 22 24.72 8.08 -5.81
N GLU A 23 24.67 6.87 -6.37
CA GLU A 23 24.10 5.72 -5.68
C GLU A 23 25.18 4.98 -4.89
N LYS A 24 25.43 5.44 -3.65
CA LYS A 24 26.37 4.79 -2.73
C LYS A 24 25.66 3.72 -1.91
N ALA A 25 26.38 2.64 -1.61
CA ALA A 25 25.90 1.62 -0.69
C ALA A 25 25.78 2.20 0.74
N CYS A 26 24.60 2.07 1.34
CA CYS A 26 24.33 2.57 2.69
C CYS A 26 24.12 1.41 3.67
N THR A 27 24.50 1.62 4.94
CA THR A 27 24.13 0.71 6.03
C THR A 27 22.62 0.71 6.25
N LYS A 28 22.09 -0.34 6.90
CA LYS A 28 20.67 -0.44 7.25
C LYS A 28 20.34 0.22 8.59
N ASP A 29 21.19 1.13 9.06
CA ASP A 29 20.97 1.85 10.30
C ASP A 29 19.68 2.68 10.19
N MET A 30 18.81 2.59 11.19
CA MET A 30 17.53 3.30 11.24
C MET A 30 17.66 4.53 12.13
N LYS A 31 18.27 5.58 11.59
CA LYS A 31 18.45 6.89 12.24
C LYS A 31 17.89 7.95 11.30
N PRO A 32 16.56 8.15 11.28
CA PRO A 32 15.91 8.89 10.22
C PRO A 32 16.32 10.37 10.20
N VAL A 33 16.45 10.91 8.99
CA VAL A 33 16.68 12.34 8.71
C VAL A 33 15.65 12.82 7.70
N CYS A 34 15.34 14.11 7.70
CA CYS A 34 14.29 14.67 6.84
C CYS A 34 14.90 15.62 5.82
N GLY A 35 14.55 15.43 4.56
CA GLY A 35 14.94 16.33 3.48
C GLY A 35 14.01 17.54 3.39
N SER A 36 14.51 18.63 2.82
CA SER A 36 13.72 19.82 2.48
C SER A 36 12.65 19.56 1.40
N ASP A 37 12.68 18.39 0.78
CA ASP A 37 11.67 17.87 -0.15
C ASP A 37 10.47 17.21 0.56
N GLY A 38 10.49 17.16 1.90
CA GLY A 38 9.43 16.55 2.71
C GLY A 38 9.54 15.02 2.83
N VAL A 39 10.63 14.43 2.34
CA VAL A 39 10.88 12.98 2.42
C VAL A 39 11.69 12.65 3.67
N THR A 40 11.31 11.59 4.38
CA THR A 40 12.11 11.01 5.46
C THR A 40 13.01 9.91 4.90
N TYR A 41 14.31 10.06 5.09
CA TYR A 41 15.33 9.09 4.72
C TYR A 41 15.66 8.21 5.92
N ASN A 42 15.81 6.90 5.73
CA ASN A 42 16.06 5.96 6.84
C ASN A 42 17.37 6.26 7.59
N ASN A 43 18.32 6.87 6.89
CA ASN A 43 19.55 7.39 7.47
C ASN A 43 20.15 8.50 6.60
N GLU A 44 21.17 9.14 7.17
CA GLU A 44 21.96 10.21 6.56
C GLU A 44 22.57 9.82 5.20
N CYS A 45 23.06 8.58 5.05
CA CYS A 45 23.65 8.12 3.79
C CYS A 45 22.62 8.15 2.64
N LEU A 46 21.37 7.75 2.90
CA LEU A 46 20.31 7.80 1.90
C LEU A 46 19.90 9.23 1.53
N LEU A 47 19.93 10.16 2.49
CA LEU A 47 19.73 11.59 2.20
C LEU A 47 20.86 12.10 1.29
N GLN A 48 22.11 11.75 1.56
CA GLN A 48 23.25 12.16 0.75
C GLN A 48 23.19 11.63 -0.70
N ASN A 49 22.69 10.41 -0.90
CA ASN A 49 22.46 9.89 -2.25
C ASN A 49 21.43 10.75 -3.02
N ALA A 50 20.37 11.22 -2.35
CA ALA A 50 19.38 12.11 -2.96
C ALA A 50 19.90 13.54 -3.16
N GLN A 51 20.75 14.04 -2.27
CA GLN A 51 21.44 15.33 -2.45
C GLN A 51 22.38 15.33 -3.66
N CYS A 52 22.95 14.18 -4.01
CA CYS A 52 23.84 14.09 -5.16
C CYS A 52 23.09 14.33 -6.49
N THR A 53 21.82 13.93 -6.60
CA THR A 53 20.99 14.22 -7.77
C THR A 53 20.27 15.56 -7.66
N ASN A 54 20.11 16.09 -6.44
CA ASN A 54 19.52 17.40 -6.18
C ASN A 54 20.32 18.17 -5.12
N ALA A 55 21.30 18.95 -5.57
CA ALA A 55 22.22 19.70 -4.71
C ALA A 55 21.54 20.80 -3.85
N THR A 56 20.28 21.14 -4.12
CA THR A 56 19.52 22.11 -3.30
C THR A 56 18.83 21.46 -2.10
N MET A 57 18.82 20.12 -2.04
CA MET A 57 18.23 19.36 -0.94
C MET A 57 19.09 19.49 0.32
N ILE A 58 18.48 19.94 1.41
CA ILE A 58 19.13 20.04 2.71
C ILE A 58 18.45 19.15 3.74
N ALA A 59 19.20 18.73 4.75
CA ALA A 59 18.61 18.18 5.96
C ALA A 59 17.82 19.30 6.66
N VAL A 60 16.55 19.06 6.94
CA VAL A 60 15.71 19.90 7.78
C VAL A 60 15.42 19.19 9.08
N PRO A 61 15.09 19.92 10.17
CA PRO A 61 14.56 19.27 11.36
C PRO A 61 13.37 18.41 10.93
N CYS A 62 13.46 17.10 11.21
CA CYS A 62 12.28 16.26 11.16
C CYS A 62 11.29 16.90 12.11
N GLY A 63 10.26 17.56 11.58
CA GLY A 63 9.28 18.24 12.41
C GLY A 63 8.76 17.20 13.38
N ASN A 64 9.13 17.31 14.67
CA ASN A 64 9.17 16.25 15.70
C ASN A 64 7.95 15.32 15.69
N LYS A 65 7.90 14.43 14.70
CA LYS A 65 6.85 13.47 14.45
C LYS A 65 7.60 12.16 14.37
N VAL A 66 7.95 11.66 15.54
CA VAL A 66 8.36 10.27 15.68
C VAL A 66 7.10 9.45 15.38
N CYS A 67 6.96 9.10 14.11
CA CYS A 67 5.97 8.13 13.67
C CYS A 67 6.49 6.74 13.99
N ALA A 68 5.59 5.78 14.17
CA ALA A 68 5.92 4.42 14.60
C ALA A 68 6.37 4.32 16.08
N MET A 69 5.54 4.86 16.97
CA MET A 69 5.61 4.55 18.39
C MET A 69 5.26 3.07 18.62
N LEU A 70 5.92 2.42 19.58
CA LEU A 70 5.52 1.09 20.02
C LEU A 70 4.19 1.19 20.75
N CYS A 71 3.17 0.53 20.22
CA CYS A 71 1.87 0.41 20.86
C CYS A 71 1.80 -0.88 21.66
N ASP A 72 1.18 -0.80 22.82
CA ASP A 72 0.73 -1.98 23.55
C ASP A 72 -0.39 -2.68 22.77
N LYS A 73 -0.51 -3.99 22.95
CA LYS A 73 -1.58 -4.79 22.32
C LYS A 73 -2.86 -4.79 23.17
N MET A 74 -3.02 -3.82 24.06
CA MET A 74 -4.19 -3.72 24.92
C MET A 74 -5.37 -3.21 24.10
N TYR A 75 -6.29 -4.11 23.74
CA TYR A 75 -7.44 -3.76 22.91
C TYR A 75 -8.35 -2.75 23.61
N ALA A 76 -8.40 -1.53 23.07
CA ALA A 76 -9.19 -0.40 23.53
C ALA A 76 -9.54 0.47 22.31
N PRO A 77 -10.52 0.01 21.50
CA PRO A 77 -10.70 0.52 20.16
C PRO A 77 -11.18 1.98 20.12
N VAL A 78 -10.82 2.66 19.05
CA VAL A 78 -11.30 4.00 18.72
C VAL A 78 -11.73 4.06 17.25
N CYS A 79 -12.73 4.88 16.96
CA CYS A 79 -13.14 5.18 15.60
C CYS A 79 -12.43 6.43 15.12
N GLY A 80 -11.74 6.34 13.99
CA GLY A 80 -11.10 7.49 13.35
C GLY A 80 -12.10 8.37 12.60
N SER A 81 -11.71 9.62 12.34
CA SER A 81 -12.44 10.55 11.46
C SER A 81 -12.52 10.08 10.01
N ASP A 82 -11.71 9.09 9.64
CA ASP A 82 -11.73 8.35 8.37
C ASP A 82 -12.70 7.15 8.38
N ASN A 83 -13.48 6.98 9.46
CA ASN A 83 -14.44 5.90 9.65
C ASN A 83 -13.78 4.50 9.70
N ASN A 84 -12.50 4.42 10.05
CA ASN A 84 -11.79 3.17 10.33
C ASN A 84 -11.67 2.93 11.84
N THR A 85 -11.89 1.68 12.25
CA THR A 85 -11.62 1.22 13.63
C THR A 85 -10.12 0.97 13.80
N TYR A 86 -9.54 1.56 14.84
CA TYR A 86 -8.17 1.29 15.29
C TYR A 86 -8.23 0.52 16.61
N ASN A 87 -7.40 -0.50 16.81
CA ASN A 87 -7.49 -1.36 17.99
C ASN A 87 -7.12 -0.61 19.27
N THR A 88 -6.31 0.44 19.12
CA THR A 88 -5.90 1.35 20.19
C THR A 88 -5.81 2.79 19.68
N GLU A 89 -5.89 3.75 20.58
CA GLU A 89 -5.61 5.15 20.25
C GLU A 89 -4.15 5.37 19.80
N CYS A 90 -3.21 4.55 20.28
CA CYS A 90 -1.81 4.60 19.84
C CYS A 90 -1.67 4.25 18.35
N GLU A 91 -2.37 3.23 17.88
CA GLU A 91 -2.38 2.86 16.45
C GLU A 91 -2.92 3.99 15.58
N LEU A 92 -4.01 4.64 16.02
CA LEU A 92 -4.55 5.82 15.34
C LEU A 92 -3.51 6.95 15.31
N LYS A 93 -2.84 7.26 16.43
CA LYS A 93 -1.81 8.31 16.50
C LYS A 93 -0.63 8.02 15.57
N ASN A 94 -0.20 6.77 15.48
CA ASN A 94 0.82 6.36 14.51
C ASN A 94 0.39 6.63 13.06
N LYS A 95 -0.88 6.36 12.73
CA LYS A 95 -1.41 6.65 11.40
C LYS A 95 -1.59 8.15 11.15
N ALA A 96 -2.09 8.88 12.14
CA ALA A 96 -2.30 10.33 12.11
C ALA A 96 -0.98 11.12 12.09
N CYS A 97 0.13 10.48 12.44
CA CYS A 97 1.45 11.10 12.44
C CYS A 97 1.77 11.78 11.10
N ASN A 98 1.52 11.07 9.99
CA ASN A 98 1.67 11.56 8.61
C ASN A 98 0.36 12.07 7.99
N ASN A 99 -0.75 12.02 8.73
CA ASN A 99 -2.06 12.48 8.29
C ASN A 99 -2.71 13.33 9.41
N PRO A 100 -2.40 14.62 9.53
CA PRO A 100 -2.90 15.46 10.62
C PRO A 100 -4.43 15.66 10.62
N ALA A 101 -5.12 15.34 9.52
CA ALA A 101 -6.59 15.37 9.45
C ALA A 101 -7.26 14.15 10.12
N LEU A 102 -6.49 13.07 10.36
CA LEU A 102 -6.98 11.89 11.05
C LEU A 102 -7.01 12.13 12.56
N THR A 103 -8.20 12.09 13.14
CA THR A 103 -8.45 12.30 14.57
C THR A 103 -9.37 11.20 15.11
N VAL A 104 -9.48 11.09 16.44
CA VAL A 104 -10.48 10.20 17.06
C VAL A 104 -11.86 10.83 16.88
N ALA A 105 -12.75 10.18 16.13
CA ALA A 105 -14.15 10.56 16.00
C ALA A 105 -14.97 10.17 17.23
N LYS A 106 -14.76 8.94 17.74
CA LYS A 106 -15.38 8.46 18.99
C LYS A 106 -14.59 7.32 19.63
N LYS A 107 -14.84 7.06 20.91
CA LYS A 107 -14.36 5.85 21.60
C LYS A 107 -15.17 4.63 21.16
N GLY A 108 -14.52 3.46 21.14
CA GLY A 108 -15.10 2.23 20.62
C GLY A 108 -14.89 2.07 19.11
N GLU A 109 -15.33 0.94 18.57
CA GLU A 109 -15.26 0.68 17.14
C GLU A 109 -16.12 1.67 16.34
N CYS A 110 -15.75 1.89 15.07
CA CYS A 110 -16.60 2.66 14.17
C CYS A 110 -17.96 2.01 14.01
N ASP A 111 -18.95 2.87 13.89
CA ASP A 111 -20.28 2.45 13.49
C ASP A 111 -20.21 1.94 12.06
N LEU A 112 -20.45 0.64 11.84
CA LEU A 112 -20.62 0.04 10.51
C LEU A 112 -21.92 0.52 9.81
N CYS A 113 -22.51 1.59 10.33
CA CYS A 113 -23.82 2.07 9.99
C CYS A 113 -23.81 2.69 8.60
N PRO A 114 -24.52 2.10 7.63
CA PRO A 114 -24.63 2.68 6.31
C PRO A 114 -25.30 4.05 6.41
N LYS A 115 -24.61 5.10 5.96
CA LYS A 115 -25.21 6.45 5.83
C LYS A 115 -26.02 6.59 4.55
N VAL A 116 -25.56 5.92 3.50
CA VAL A 116 -26.18 5.88 2.17
C VAL A 116 -26.44 4.43 1.81
N CYS A 117 -27.63 4.16 1.31
CA CYS A 117 -28.02 2.86 0.77
C CYS A 117 -28.38 3.03 -0.69
N ASN A 118 -28.19 1.96 -1.47
CA ASN A 118 -28.69 1.93 -2.84
C ASN A 118 -30.18 1.57 -2.84
N ASP A 119 -30.86 1.93 -3.91
CA ASP A 119 -32.28 1.61 -4.10
C ASP A 119 -32.52 0.20 -4.66
N VAL A 120 -31.53 -0.69 -4.53
CA VAL A 120 -31.68 -2.08 -4.97
C VAL A 120 -32.67 -2.75 -4.04
N LEU A 121 -33.82 -3.17 -4.59
CA LEU A 121 -34.88 -3.83 -3.84
C LEU A 121 -34.55 -5.32 -3.65
N ASN A 122 -34.13 -5.68 -2.44
CA ASN A 122 -33.83 -7.03 -2.00
C ASN A 122 -34.39 -7.20 -0.58
N GLU A 123 -35.70 -7.32 -0.49
CA GLU A 123 -36.43 -7.19 0.77
C GLU A 123 -35.93 -8.16 1.85
N VAL A 124 -35.91 -7.67 3.10
CA VAL A 124 -35.61 -8.48 4.28
C VAL A 124 -36.62 -8.18 5.38
N CYS A 125 -37.01 -9.21 6.13
CA CYS A 125 -37.84 -9.05 7.31
C CYS A 125 -36.93 -8.84 8.52
N GLY A 126 -37.15 -7.75 9.26
CA GLY A 126 -36.45 -7.47 10.51
C GLY A 126 -37.00 -8.29 11.68
N SER A 127 -36.18 -8.45 12.72
CA SER A 127 -36.59 -9.06 14.00
C SER A 127 -37.66 -8.26 14.73
N ASP A 128 -37.90 -7.01 14.32
CA ASP A 128 -39.00 -6.15 14.77
C ASP A 128 -40.31 -6.36 13.99
N GLY A 129 -40.34 -7.32 13.05
CA GLY A 129 -41.50 -7.62 12.22
C GLY A 129 -41.76 -6.60 11.10
N LYS A 130 -40.80 -5.71 10.79
CA LYS A 130 -40.91 -4.77 9.66
C LYS A 130 -40.14 -5.26 8.44
N THR A 131 -40.72 -5.07 7.26
CA THR A 131 -40.02 -5.28 5.98
C THR A 131 -39.15 -4.07 5.67
N TYR A 132 -37.89 -4.33 5.29
CA TYR A 132 -36.95 -3.32 4.81
C TYR A 132 -36.64 -3.56 3.33
N ASN A 133 -36.53 -2.49 2.53
CA ASN A 133 -36.28 -2.56 1.09
C ASN A 133 -35.02 -3.36 0.74
N ASN A 134 -34.01 -3.29 1.60
CA ASN A 134 -32.81 -4.11 1.53
C ASN A 134 -32.10 -4.20 2.88
N ASN A 135 -31.06 -5.04 2.93
CA ASN A 135 -30.24 -5.22 4.12
C ASN A 135 -29.53 -3.92 4.57
N CYS A 136 -29.22 -3.01 3.64
CA CYS A 136 -28.60 -1.74 4.01
C CYS A 136 -29.56 -0.86 4.82
N GLU A 137 -30.82 -0.74 4.37
CA GLU A 137 -31.85 0.02 5.09
C GLU A 137 -32.14 -0.58 6.48
N LEU A 138 -32.14 -1.91 6.60
CA LEU A 138 -32.25 -2.57 7.91
C LEU A 138 -31.07 -2.22 8.82
N LEU A 139 -29.83 -2.33 8.32
CA LEU A 139 -28.64 -2.00 9.11
C LEU A 139 -28.64 -0.52 9.54
N LYS A 140 -29.06 0.38 8.66
CA LYS A 140 -29.21 1.80 8.96
C LYS A 140 -30.26 2.04 10.06
N ALA A 141 -31.39 1.34 10.02
CA ALA A 141 -32.39 1.40 11.08
C ALA A 141 -31.89 0.80 12.41
N ALA A 142 -31.19 -0.33 12.37
CA ALA A 142 -30.60 -0.97 13.54
C ALA A 142 -29.60 -0.04 14.24
N CYS A 143 -28.85 0.70 13.43
CA CYS A 143 -27.91 1.71 13.88
C CYS A 143 -28.55 2.94 14.53
N ALA A 144 -29.72 3.37 14.06
CA ALA A 144 -30.45 4.47 14.69
C ALA A 144 -30.95 4.10 16.09
N LYS A 145 -31.10 2.80 16.38
CA LYS A 145 -31.63 2.29 17.66
C LYS A 145 -30.89 1.04 18.17
N PRO A 146 -29.63 1.17 18.63
CA PRO A 146 -28.81 0.02 19.02
C PRO A 146 -29.41 -0.82 20.16
N SER A 147 -30.20 -0.20 21.04
CA SER A 147 -30.87 -0.86 22.16
C SER A 147 -31.93 -1.89 21.72
N GLU A 148 -32.48 -1.76 20.51
CA GLU A 148 -33.51 -2.68 20.00
C GLU A 148 -32.90 -3.99 19.42
N LYS A 149 -31.56 -4.06 19.24
CA LYS A 149 -30.85 -5.23 18.69
C LYS A 149 -31.51 -5.79 17.41
N LEU A 150 -31.90 -4.90 16.50
CA LEU A 150 -32.55 -5.26 15.24
C LEU A 150 -31.61 -6.10 14.35
N THR A 151 -32.10 -7.25 13.91
CA THR A 151 -31.39 -8.16 12.99
C THR A 151 -32.31 -8.62 11.86
N VAL A 152 -31.78 -9.31 10.86
CA VAL A 152 -32.57 -9.97 9.82
C VAL A 152 -33.24 -11.22 10.41
N ALA A 153 -34.56 -11.29 10.37
CA ALA A 153 -35.36 -12.46 10.74
C ALA A 153 -35.53 -13.45 9.57
N SER A 154 -35.76 -12.94 8.36
CA SER A 154 -35.85 -13.76 7.14
C SER A 154 -35.56 -12.94 5.88
N THR A 155 -35.23 -13.62 4.79
CA THR A 155 -35.22 -13.02 3.45
C THR A 155 -36.65 -12.80 2.95
N GLY A 156 -36.90 -11.71 2.24
CA GLY A 156 -38.23 -11.31 1.77
C GLY A 156 -39.04 -10.52 2.80
N ALA A 157 -40.24 -10.08 2.41
CA ALA A 157 -41.14 -9.32 3.26
C ALA A 157 -41.63 -10.09 4.49
N CYS A 158 -41.85 -9.37 5.60
CA CYS A 158 -42.51 -9.92 6.78
C CYS A 158 -43.96 -10.33 6.48
N GLY A 159 -44.40 -11.44 7.05
CA GLY A 159 -45.79 -11.88 6.92
C GLY A 159 -46.19 -12.28 5.50
N ALA A 160 -45.26 -12.29 4.54
CA ALA A 160 -45.40 -13.10 3.34
C ALA A 160 -45.51 -14.53 3.83
N THR A 161 -46.75 -15.02 3.95
CA THR A 161 -47.01 -16.45 4.09
C THR A 161 -46.33 -17.09 2.90
N SER A 162 -45.15 -17.66 3.13
CA SER A 162 -44.57 -18.59 2.21
C SER A 162 -45.65 -19.63 1.98
N ALA A 163 -46.31 -19.58 0.82
CA ALA A 163 -46.96 -20.75 0.30
C ALA A 163 -45.94 -21.88 0.45
N PRO A 164 -46.31 -23.04 1.02
CA PRO A 164 -45.36 -24.11 1.23
C PRO A 164 -44.83 -24.53 -0.14
N THR A 165 -43.64 -24.06 -0.49
CA THR A 165 -42.82 -24.71 -1.50
C THR A 165 -42.40 -26.03 -0.87
N THR A 166 -43.22 -27.03 -1.14
CA THR A 166 -42.87 -28.44 -1.01
C THR A 166 -41.46 -28.63 -1.55
N GLY A 167 -40.52 -28.96 -0.67
CA GLY A 167 -39.19 -29.42 -1.06
C GLY A 167 -38.07 -28.42 -0.91
N SER A 168 -37.67 -28.14 0.33
CA SER A 168 -36.25 -28.19 0.69
C SER A 168 -36.12 -28.45 2.19
N THR A 169 -35.84 -29.72 2.48
CA THR A 169 -35.38 -30.26 3.76
C THR A 169 -34.32 -29.34 4.39
N PRO A 170 -34.26 -29.22 5.73
CA PRO A 170 -33.06 -28.71 6.38
C PRO A 170 -31.95 -29.72 6.14
N THR A 171 -31.15 -29.51 5.10
CA THR A 171 -29.89 -30.22 4.95
C THR A 171 -29.01 -29.76 6.10
N LYS A 172 -28.95 -30.62 7.12
CA LYS A 172 -27.89 -30.74 8.12
C LYS A 172 -26.61 -30.05 7.63
N ALA A 173 -26.12 -29.11 8.44
CA ALA A 173 -24.84 -28.44 8.27
C ALA A 173 -23.77 -29.42 7.74
N PRO A 174 -23.13 -29.12 6.60
CA PRO A 174 -21.91 -29.81 6.21
C PRO A 174 -20.80 -29.35 7.16
N THR A 175 -20.45 -30.20 8.11
CA THR A 175 -19.17 -30.11 8.82
C THR A 175 -18.08 -30.54 7.83
N THR A 176 -17.60 -29.60 7.03
CA THR A 176 -16.35 -29.76 6.25
C THR A 176 -15.61 -28.43 6.20
N ALA A 177 -14.60 -28.28 7.06
CA ALA A 177 -13.31 -27.76 6.59
C ALA A 177 -12.78 -28.74 5.51
N PRO A 178 -11.90 -28.38 4.57
CA PRO A 178 -11.01 -27.22 4.53
C PRO A 178 -10.98 -26.51 3.15
N THR A 179 -10.48 -25.26 3.07
CA THR A 179 -9.64 -24.84 1.92
C THR A 179 -8.94 -23.52 2.19
N THR A 180 -7.61 -23.64 2.31
CA THR A 180 -6.57 -22.74 1.78
C THR A 180 -6.87 -21.24 1.67
N ALA A 181 -6.12 -20.47 2.44
CA ALA A 181 -5.91 -19.04 2.25
C ALA A 181 -5.58 -18.69 0.78
N PRO A 182 -6.20 -17.64 0.21
CA PRO A 182 -5.61 -16.97 -0.92
C PRO A 182 -4.35 -16.24 -0.44
N THR A 183 -3.20 -16.75 -0.85
CA THR A 183 -1.92 -16.06 -0.83
C THR A 183 -2.05 -14.72 -1.56
N LYS A 184 -2.07 -13.62 -0.82
CA LYS A 184 -1.65 -12.33 -1.36
C LYS A 184 -0.19 -12.10 -0.96
N ALA A 185 0.70 -12.42 -1.89
CA ALA A 185 2.10 -12.06 -1.79
C ALA A 185 2.23 -10.53 -1.61
N PRO A 186 3.22 -10.06 -0.83
CA PRO A 186 3.52 -8.64 -0.78
C PRO A 186 3.87 -8.14 -2.19
N THR A 187 3.14 -7.12 -2.63
CA THR A 187 3.40 -6.40 -3.87
C THR A 187 4.80 -5.77 -3.77
N PRO A 188 5.70 -5.98 -4.74
CA PRO A 188 6.99 -5.31 -4.74
C PRO A 188 6.81 -3.81 -4.92
N ALA A 189 7.69 -3.05 -4.27
CA ALA A 189 7.83 -1.60 -4.39
C ALA A 189 7.91 -1.15 -5.86
N PRO A 190 7.45 0.08 -6.20
CA PRO A 190 7.58 0.60 -7.55
C PRO A 190 9.05 0.63 -7.96
N THR A 191 9.37 -0.16 -8.98
CA THR A 191 10.65 -0.11 -9.68
C THR A 191 10.78 1.24 -10.38
N ALA A 192 11.89 1.93 -10.15
CA ALA A 192 12.29 3.10 -10.92
C ALA A 192 12.30 2.77 -12.43
N PRO A 193 12.02 3.75 -13.31
CA PRO A 193 12.00 3.50 -14.75
C PRO A 193 13.42 3.20 -15.25
N SER A 194 13.63 1.97 -15.73
CA SER A 194 14.79 1.60 -16.53
C SER A 194 14.64 2.25 -17.92
N SER A 195 15.50 3.21 -18.23
CA SER A 195 15.63 3.77 -19.57
C SER A 195 16.28 2.75 -20.50
N ALA A 196 15.47 2.06 -21.31
CA ALA A 196 15.93 1.42 -22.53
C ALA A 196 15.10 1.95 -23.69
N SER A 197 15.66 2.92 -24.42
CA SER A 197 15.30 3.19 -25.79
C SER A 197 16.57 3.03 -26.62
N MET A 198 16.70 1.87 -27.27
CA MET A 198 17.59 1.69 -28.42
C MET A 198 16.70 1.65 -29.66
N ALA A 199 16.80 2.69 -30.48
CA ALA A 199 16.48 2.67 -31.91
C ALA A 199 17.21 3.83 -32.62
N SER A 200 18.43 3.52 -33.09
CA SER A 200 18.94 3.77 -34.44
C SER A 200 18.65 5.09 -35.16
N ILE A 201 19.64 6.00 -35.26
CA ILE A 201 20.07 6.73 -36.49
C ILE A 201 21.57 7.09 -36.30
N SER A 202 22.51 6.34 -36.86
CA SER A 202 23.15 6.54 -38.17
C SER A 202 24.14 7.72 -38.27
N ALA A 203 25.40 7.35 -38.57
CA ALA A 203 26.45 8.15 -39.20
C ALA A 203 26.89 9.47 -38.54
N ILE A 204 28.10 9.49 -37.98
CA ILE A 204 29.22 10.43 -38.22
C ILE A 204 30.27 10.14 -37.12
N ALA A 205 31.17 9.19 -37.38
CA ALA A 205 32.41 9.02 -36.61
C ALA A 205 33.43 8.18 -37.39
N LEU A 206 33.69 8.58 -38.64
CA LEU A 206 34.83 8.10 -39.43
C LEU A 206 35.51 9.31 -40.07
N ALA A 207 36.12 10.18 -39.25
CA ALA A 207 36.93 11.27 -39.78
C ALA A 207 37.92 11.86 -38.75
N THR A 208 38.66 11.07 -37.98
CA THR A 208 39.78 11.63 -37.18
C THR A 208 41.06 10.78 -37.11
N VAL A 209 41.17 9.63 -37.78
CA VAL A 209 42.43 8.84 -37.80
C VAL A 209 43.12 8.88 -39.17
N ALA A 210 43.14 10.05 -39.82
CA ALA A 210 43.88 10.26 -41.08
C ALA A 210 44.76 11.51 -41.11
N VAL A 211 45.02 12.17 -39.95
CA VAL A 211 45.82 13.42 -39.92
C VAL A 211 47.19 13.25 -39.24
N LEU A 212 47.49 12.13 -38.55
CA LEU A 212 48.77 11.95 -37.87
C LEU A 212 49.80 11.06 -38.60
N ALA A 213 49.52 10.62 -39.83
CA ALA A 213 50.49 9.86 -40.64
C ALA A 213 51.31 10.72 -41.61
N ASN A 214 51.22 12.06 -41.55
CA ASN A 214 51.95 12.98 -42.44
C ASN A 214 52.87 13.96 -41.70
N TYR A 215 53.22 13.68 -40.45
CA TYR A 215 54.13 14.53 -39.67
C TYR A 215 55.27 13.72 -39.05
N MET A 216 55.88 12.80 -39.81
CA MET A 216 57.27 12.32 -39.60
C MET A 216 57.78 11.78 -40.95
N ALA A 217 58.13 12.70 -41.86
CA ALA A 217 59.07 12.47 -42.95
C ALA A 217 60.22 13.46 -42.75
#